data_AF-A0A1I8EAA4-F1
#
_entry.id   AF-A0A1I8EAA4-F1
#
_cell.length_a   1.000
_cell.length_b   1.000
_cell.length_c   1.000
_cell.angle_alpha   90.00
_cell.angle_beta   90.00
_cell.angle_gamma   90.00
#
_symmetry.space_group_name_H-M   'P 1'
#
loop_
_entity.id
_entity.type
_entity.pdbx_description
1 polymer ?
#
loop_
_entity_poly.entity_id
_entity_poly.type
_entity_poly.pdbx_seq_one_letter_code
_entity_poly.pdbx_strand_id
1 'polypeptide(L)'
;MNCQTRPSGMLSCTYTFTKTDVDFYTNPQVVSIRTPAFYDWQHTLLYILLFGQFLALFAMICFCYSQSTDVSKNAQFLFTITIGLSALINIGCNVTFQIFAHMLEYRFYHVSVSGIYEKHVGYSYFLHLIDSVLLVLSFLFSLAYTIMLYRSAENSIPIRMTSQNAFSSNQTYQHCHPQEDFFAMRALPELPKKYRGITTK
;
A
#
# COMPACT_ATOMS: atom_id res chain seq x y z
N MET A 1 16.02 11.23 -16.13
CA MET A 1 16.57 12.59 -16.29
C MET A 1 18.07 12.46 -16.27
N ASN A 2 18.77 12.79 -17.37
CA ASN A 2 20.23 12.77 -17.40
C ASN A 2 20.73 14.20 -17.59
N CYS A 3 21.61 14.64 -16.70
CA CYS A 3 22.18 15.98 -16.70
C CYS A 3 23.67 15.87 -16.93
N GLN A 4 24.17 16.55 -17.95
CA GLN A 4 25.60 16.66 -18.22
C GLN A 4 25.99 18.13 -18.25
N THR A 5 27.12 18.44 -17.62
CA THR A 5 27.73 19.76 -17.66
C THR A 5 28.48 19.90 -18.98
N ARG A 6 28.06 20.86 -19.82
CA ARG A 6 28.78 21.16 -21.07
C ARG A 6 30.16 21.75 -20.77
N PRO A 7 31.12 21.68 -21.71
CA PRO A 7 32.43 22.34 -21.60
C PRO A 7 32.34 23.86 -21.35
N SER A 8 31.20 24.47 -21.70
CA SER A 8 30.89 25.88 -21.42
C SER A 8 30.43 26.15 -19.98
N GLY A 9 30.40 25.15 -19.10
CA GLY A 9 29.96 25.27 -17.70
C GLY A 9 28.44 25.24 -17.49
N MET A 10 27.65 25.09 -18.56
CA MET A 10 26.19 25.07 -18.48
C MET A 10 25.67 23.64 -18.24
N LEU A 11 24.86 23.45 -17.21
CA LEU A 11 24.21 22.17 -16.90
C LEU A 11 23.04 21.95 -17.88
N SER A 12 23.14 20.95 -18.75
CA SER A 12 22.08 20.59 -19.70
C SER A 12 21.43 19.29 -19.25
N CYS A 13 20.16 19.35 -18.86
CA CYS A 13 19.36 18.18 -18.52
C CYS A 13 18.45 17.85 -19.70
N THR A 14 18.57 16.65 -20.25
CA THR A 14 17.73 16.20 -21.36
C THR A 14 16.78 15.11 -20.87
N TYR A 15 15.51 15.24 -21.27
CA TYR A 15 14.50 14.20 -21.12
C TYR A 15 14.22 13.62 -22.52
N THR A 16 14.38 12.31 -22.68
CA THR A 16 14.01 11.60 -23.91
C THR A 16 13.07 10.48 -23.53
N PHE A 17 11.76 10.74 -23.65
CA PHE A 17 10.72 9.80 -23.25
C PHE A 17 10.43 8.76 -24.34
N THR A 18 10.62 9.06 -25.62
CA THR A 18 10.33 8.11 -26.70
C THR A 18 11.43 8.10 -27.76
N LYS A 19 11.56 6.97 -28.46
CA LYS A 19 12.43 6.81 -29.63
C LYS A 19 11.99 7.70 -30.81
N THR A 20 10.74 8.17 -30.78
CA THR A 20 10.08 8.93 -31.86
C THR A 20 10.16 10.44 -31.69
N ASP A 21 10.45 10.96 -30.49
CA ASP A 21 10.43 12.42 -30.23
C ASP A 21 11.70 13.15 -30.71
N VAL A 22 12.75 12.43 -31.13
CA VAL A 22 14.02 13.04 -31.54
C VAL A 22 14.50 12.42 -32.85
N ASP A 23 14.39 13.19 -33.94
CA ASP A 23 15.03 12.85 -35.20
C ASP A 23 16.56 12.94 -35.04
N PHE A 24 17.18 11.79 -34.81
CA PHE A 24 18.62 11.64 -34.65
C PHE A 24 19.44 12.16 -35.84
N TYR A 25 18.81 12.29 -37.01
CA TYR A 25 19.45 12.70 -38.26
C TYR A 25 19.46 14.22 -38.49
N THR A 26 18.62 15.00 -37.80
CA THR A 26 18.42 16.43 -38.12
C THR A 26 18.95 17.39 -37.06
N ASN A 27 19.30 16.92 -35.85
CA ASN A 27 19.71 17.79 -34.76
C ASN A 27 21.19 17.61 -34.33
N PRO A 28 22.12 18.47 -34.82
CA PRO A 28 23.55 18.34 -34.55
C PRO A 28 23.93 18.62 -33.08
N GLN A 29 23.02 19.15 -32.26
CA GLN A 29 23.26 19.38 -30.83
C GLN A 29 23.05 18.13 -29.95
N VAL A 30 22.45 17.06 -30.49
CA VAL A 30 22.13 15.82 -29.75
C VAL A 30 23.17 14.72 -29.98
N VAL A 31 24.03 14.86 -31.01
CA VAL A 31 25.08 13.89 -31.35
C VAL A 31 26.12 13.70 -30.21
N SER A 32 26.25 14.70 -29.33
CA SER A 32 27.18 14.66 -28.18
C SER A 32 26.55 14.12 -26.88
N ILE A 33 25.22 14.16 -26.74
CA ILE A 33 24.51 13.70 -25.54
C ILE A 33 23.88 12.35 -25.87
N ARG A 34 24.69 11.29 -25.78
CA ARG A 34 24.24 9.91 -25.97
C ARG A 34 23.42 9.44 -24.76
N THR A 35 22.22 10.01 -24.56
CA THR A 35 21.24 9.42 -23.65
C THR A 35 20.53 8.29 -24.38
N PRO A 36 20.63 7.02 -23.93
CA PRO A 36 19.80 5.98 -24.49
C PRO A 36 18.33 6.35 -24.22
N ALA A 37 17.52 6.36 -25.28
CA ALA A 37 16.07 6.48 -25.15
C ALA A 37 15.54 5.41 -24.18
N PHE A 38 14.44 5.70 -23.48
CA PHE A 38 13.76 4.69 -22.69
C PHE A 38 13.44 3.49 -23.57
N TYR A 39 13.88 2.31 -23.16
CA TYR A 39 13.56 1.08 -23.85
C TYR A 39 12.10 0.71 -23.57
N ASP A 40 11.43 0.06 -24.52
CA ASP A 40 10.01 -0.31 -24.40
C ASP A 40 9.72 -1.12 -23.11
N TRP A 41 10.65 -1.97 -22.70
CA TRP A 41 10.51 -2.74 -21.44
C TRP A 41 10.49 -1.85 -20.19
N GLN A 42 11.18 -0.71 -20.21
CA GLN A 42 11.20 0.24 -19.08
C GLN A 42 9.86 0.96 -18.96
N HIS A 43 9.23 1.29 -20.09
CA HIS A 43 7.88 1.87 -20.13
C HIS A 43 6.84 0.89 -19.61
N THR A 44 6.87 -0.35 -20.09
CA THR A 44 5.96 -1.40 -19.61
C THR A 44 6.12 -1.63 -18.10
N LEU A 45 7.36 -1.68 -17.61
CA LEU A 45 7.63 -1.86 -16.18
C LEU A 45 7.14 -0.68 -15.35
N LEU A 46 7.28 0.55 -15.85
CA LEU A 46 6.73 1.75 -15.21
C LEU A 46 5.19 1.68 -15.10
N TYR A 47 4.48 1.28 -16.16
CA TYR A 47 3.03 1.16 -16.11
C TYR A 47 2.56 0.11 -15.10
N ILE A 48 3.25 -1.04 -15.04
CA ILE A 48 2.94 -2.10 -14.07
C ILE A 48 3.19 -1.60 -12.63
N LEU A 49 4.28 -0.88 -12.41
CA LEU A 49 4.60 -0.28 -11.12
C LEU A 49 3.54 0.74 -10.69
N LEU A 50 3.13 1.64 -11.58
CA LEU A 50 2.07 2.61 -11.30
C LEU A 50 0.73 1.93 -10.98
N PHE A 51 0.42 0.83 -11.68
CA PHE A 51 -0.77 0.03 -11.38
C PHE A 51 -0.68 -0.64 -10.00
N GLY A 52 0.47 -1.19 -9.62
CA GLY A 52 0.72 -1.70 -8.27
C GLY A 52 0.51 -0.64 -7.19
N GLN A 53 0.84 0.61 -7.49
CA GLN A 53 0.80 1.71 -6.53
C GLN A 53 -0.61 2.26 -6.41
N PHE A 54 -1.37 2.27 -7.50
CA PHE A 54 -2.80 2.51 -7.47
C PHE A 54 -3.53 1.48 -6.59
N LEU A 55 -3.15 0.20 -6.65
CA LEU A 55 -3.70 -0.83 -5.76
C LEU A 55 -3.34 -0.59 -4.29
N ALA A 56 -2.12 -0.12 -3.98
CA ALA A 56 -1.74 0.25 -2.62
C ALA A 56 -2.58 1.43 -2.08
N LEU A 57 -2.82 2.45 -2.92
CA LEU A 57 -3.69 3.58 -2.57
C LEU A 57 -5.14 3.12 -2.33
N PHE A 58 -5.64 2.23 -3.18
CA PHE A 58 -6.96 1.64 -2.99
C PHE A 58 -7.05 0.84 -1.67
N ALA A 59 -6.01 0.08 -1.34
CA ALA A 59 -5.92 -0.65 -0.08
C ALA A 59 -5.98 0.30 1.13
N MET A 60 -5.28 1.44 1.08
CA MET A 60 -5.37 2.46 2.13
C MET A 60 -6.79 3.00 2.34
N ILE A 61 -7.55 3.20 1.26
CA ILE A 61 -8.96 3.62 1.36
C ILE A 61 -9.80 2.52 2.02
N CYS A 62 -9.58 1.25 1.65
CA CYS A 62 -10.24 0.11 2.30
C CYS A 62 -9.90 0.02 3.79
N PHE A 63 -8.65 0.30 4.17
CA PHE A 63 -8.23 0.33 5.57
C PHE A 63 -8.95 1.44 6.35
N CYS A 64 -9.04 2.66 5.79
CA CYS A 64 -9.81 3.74 6.41
C CYS A 64 -11.29 3.35 6.61
N TYR A 65 -11.88 2.64 5.66
CA TYR A 65 -13.26 2.16 5.75
C TYR A 65 -13.44 1.02 6.77
N SER A 66 -12.41 0.19 6.97
CA SER A 66 -12.37 -0.89 7.96
C SER A 66 -12.57 -0.40 9.41
N GLN A 67 -12.20 0.85 9.68
CA GLN A 67 -12.39 1.47 11.00
C GLN A 67 -13.86 1.76 11.34
N SER A 68 -14.76 1.76 10.36
CA SER A 68 -16.19 1.92 10.59
C SER A 68 -16.81 0.63 11.13
N THR A 69 -17.71 0.75 12.11
CA THR A 69 -18.32 -0.40 12.82
C THR A 69 -19.20 -1.26 11.91
N ASP A 70 -19.73 -0.69 10.84
CA ASP A 70 -20.82 -1.30 10.06
C ASP A 70 -20.30 -2.30 9.01
N VAL A 71 -19.04 -2.15 8.54
CA VAL A 71 -18.49 -2.94 7.42
C VAL A 71 -17.05 -3.44 7.68
N SER A 72 -16.57 -3.37 8.92
CA SER A 72 -15.17 -3.67 9.29
C SER A 72 -14.63 -5.00 8.77
N LYS A 73 -15.37 -6.11 8.90
CA LYS A 73 -14.91 -7.45 8.48
C LYS A 73 -14.67 -7.57 6.98
N ASN A 74 -15.64 -7.12 6.17
CA ASN A 74 -15.55 -7.21 4.71
C ASN A 74 -14.51 -6.24 4.15
N ALA A 75 -14.43 -5.04 4.72
CA ALA A 75 -13.42 -4.04 4.35
C ALA A 75 -11.99 -4.52 4.68
N GLN A 76 -11.79 -5.15 5.84
CA GLN A 76 -10.50 -5.71 6.24
C GLN A 76 -10.05 -6.86 5.33
N PHE A 77 -10.99 -7.72 4.91
CA PHE A 77 -10.70 -8.78 3.95
C PHE A 77 -10.28 -8.22 2.59
N LEU A 78 -11.01 -7.22 2.07
CA LEU A 78 -10.65 -6.53 0.83
C LEU A 78 -9.30 -5.83 0.93
N PHE A 79 -9.00 -5.17 2.06
CA PHE A 79 -7.70 -4.58 2.33
C PHE A 79 -6.58 -5.62 2.25
N THR A 80 -6.74 -6.78 2.89
CA THR A 80 -5.72 -7.84 2.91
C THR A 80 -5.43 -8.41 1.52
N ILE A 81 -6.45 -8.59 0.68
CA ILE A 81 -6.27 -9.07 -0.71
C ILE A 81 -5.56 -8.02 -1.55
N THR A 82 -5.99 -6.77 -1.47
CA THR A 82 -5.48 -5.68 -2.32
C THR A 82 -4.05 -5.31 -1.97
N ILE A 83 -3.70 -5.23 -0.68
CA ILE A 83 -2.32 -5.00 -0.23
C ILE A 83 -1.40 -6.18 -0.60
N GLY A 84 -1.91 -7.42 -0.53
CA GLY A 84 -1.17 -8.61 -0.96
C GLY A 84 -0.86 -8.61 -2.47
N LEU A 85 -1.85 -8.28 -3.30
CA LEU A 85 -1.67 -8.18 -4.75
C LEU A 85 -0.69 -7.04 -5.11
N SER A 86 -0.80 -5.89 -4.45
CA SER A 86 0.14 -4.79 -4.64
C SER A 86 1.56 -5.18 -4.26
N ALA A 87 1.77 -5.86 -3.13
CA ALA A 87 3.09 -6.33 -2.70
C ALA A 87 3.70 -7.31 -3.72
N LEU A 88 2.91 -8.25 -4.27
CA LEU A 88 3.38 -9.20 -5.29
C LEU A 88 3.81 -8.50 -6.58
N ILE A 89 3.04 -7.51 -7.05
CA ILE A 89 3.37 -6.73 -8.25
C ILE A 89 4.67 -5.94 -8.03
N ASN A 90 4.82 -5.30 -6.87
CA ASN A 90 6.01 -4.50 -6.52
C ASN A 90 7.28 -5.35 -6.39
N ILE A 91 7.20 -6.51 -5.74
CA ILE A 91 8.31 -7.48 -5.70
C ILE A 91 8.63 -7.99 -7.10
N GLY A 92 7.61 -8.33 -7.90
CA GLY A 92 7.77 -8.73 -9.29
C GLY A 92 8.51 -7.69 -10.11
N CYS A 93 8.13 -6.41 -10.00
CA CYS A 93 8.80 -5.31 -10.69
C CYS A 93 10.28 -5.20 -10.30
N ASN A 94 10.62 -5.34 -9.02
CA ASN A 94 12.02 -5.33 -8.57
C ASN A 94 12.84 -6.48 -9.16
N VAL A 95 12.29 -7.69 -9.16
CA VAL A 95 12.95 -8.88 -9.72
C VAL A 95 13.13 -8.72 -11.23
N THR A 96 12.07 -8.35 -11.95
CA THR A 96 12.10 -8.12 -13.39
C THR A 96 13.09 -7.01 -13.76
N PHE A 97 13.13 -5.92 -13.00
CA PHE A 97 14.09 -4.85 -13.19
C PHE A 97 15.54 -5.35 -13.03
N GLN A 98 15.83 -6.16 -12.01
CA GLN A 98 17.15 -6.73 -11.80
C GLN A 98 17.58 -7.68 -12.92
N ILE A 99 16.66 -8.54 -13.39
CA ILE A 99 16.94 -9.45 -14.51
C ILE A 99 17.28 -8.65 -15.77
N PHE A 100 16.47 -7.66 -16.14
CA PHE A 100 16.74 -6.84 -17.32
C PHE A 100 17.99 -5.98 -17.16
N ALA A 101 18.25 -5.45 -15.97
CA ALA A 101 19.47 -4.70 -15.68
C ALA A 101 20.73 -5.57 -15.82
N HIS A 102 20.65 -6.85 -15.47
CA HIS A 102 21.74 -7.81 -15.65
C HIS A 102 21.90 -8.25 -17.12
N MET A 103 20.80 -8.47 -17.84
CA MET A 103 20.85 -8.82 -19.27
C MET A 103 21.48 -7.72 -20.13
N LEU A 104 21.16 -6.45 -19.81
CA LEU A 104 21.78 -5.31 -20.50
C LEU A 104 23.28 -5.25 -20.23
N GLU A 105 23.68 -5.49 -19.00
CA GLU A 105 25.08 -5.53 -18.59
C GLU A 105 25.86 -6.60 -19.37
N TYR A 106 25.33 -7.82 -19.47
CA TYR A 106 25.94 -8.90 -20.26
C TYR A 106 26.16 -8.49 -21.74
N ARG A 107 25.18 -7.81 -22.35
CA ARG A 107 25.29 -7.31 -23.72
C ARG A 107 26.42 -6.27 -23.86
N PHE A 108 26.55 -5.36 -22.91
CA PHE A 108 27.61 -4.35 -22.97
C PHE A 108 28.97 -4.98 -22.73
N TYR A 109 29.14 -5.89 -21.77
CA TYR A 109 30.39 -6.60 -21.54
C TYR A 109 30.93 -7.32 -22.78
N HIS A 110 30.05 -7.96 -23.56
CA HIS A 110 30.46 -8.67 -24.78
C HIS A 110 30.80 -7.74 -25.96
N VAL A 111 30.19 -6.56 -26.04
CA VAL A 111 30.33 -5.64 -27.19
C VAL A 111 31.33 -4.50 -26.93
N SER A 112 31.55 -4.09 -25.67
CA SER A 112 32.52 -3.06 -25.31
C SER A 112 33.87 -3.68 -24.97
N VAL A 113 34.80 -3.61 -25.92
CA VAL A 113 36.16 -4.20 -25.89
C VAL A 113 37.06 -3.66 -24.76
N SER A 114 36.63 -2.66 -23.99
CA SER A 114 37.49 -1.99 -23.01
C SER A 114 37.25 -2.36 -21.54
N GLY A 115 36.18 -3.06 -21.15
CA GLY A 115 35.95 -3.45 -19.75
C GLY A 115 35.81 -2.29 -18.73
N ILE A 116 35.74 -1.03 -19.17
CA ILE A 116 35.60 0.16 -18.32
C ILE A 116 34.13 0.63 -18.37
N TYR A 117 33.21 -0.19 -17.86
CA TYR A 117 31.82 0.20 -17.66
C TYR A 117 31.49 0.16 -16.18
N GLU A 118 31.32 1.33 -15.57
CA GLU A 118 30.84 1.45 -14.20
C GLU A 118 29.32 1.63 -14.20
N LYS A 119 28.61 0.63 -13.68
CA LYS A 119 27.16 0.65 -13.54
C LYS A 119 26.77 1.24 -12.20
N HIS A 120 26.09 2.39 -12.22
CA HIS A 120 25.45 2.94 -11.04
C HIS A 120 23.95 2.72 -11.07
N VAL A 121 23.42 2.17 -9.99
CA VAL A 121 21.99 2.06 -9.75
C VAL A 121 21.52 3.37 -9.10
N GLY A 122 20.48 3.99 -9.67
CA GLY A 122 19.94 5.24 -9.15
C GLY A 122 19.27 5.06 -7.78
N TYR A 123 19.27 6.11 -6.95
CA TYR A 123 18.66 6.10 -5.62
C TYR A 123 17.16 5.71 -5.62
N SER A 124 16.45 5.99 -6.71
CA SER A 124 15.03 5.62 -6.86
C SER A 124 14.77 4.12 -6.74
N TYR A 125 15.72 3.27 -7.18
CA TYR A 125 15.61 1.82 -7.02
C TYR A 125 15.64 1.42 -5.55
N PHE A 126 16.54 1.99 -4.75
CA PHE A 126 16.62 1.69 -3.32
C PHE A 126 15.36 2.15 -2.57
N LEU A 127 14.81 3.32 -2.94
CA LEU A 127 13.52 3.77 -2.39
C LEU A 127 12.39 2.78 -2.70
N HIS A 128 12.32 2.27 -3.93
CA HIS A 128 11.32 1.30 -4.33
C HIS A 128 11.51 -0.09 -3.66
N LEU A 129 12.75 -0.48 -3.39
CA LEU A 129 13.07 -1.68 -2.63
C LEU A 129 12.57 -1.57 -1.18
N ILE A 130 12.81 -0.42 -0.54
CA ILE A 130 12.31 -0.14 0.82
C ILE A 130 10.78 -0.14 0.84
N ASP A 131 10.14 0.51 -0.13
CA ASP A 131 8.68 0.50 -0.32
C ASP A 131 8.13 -0.94 -0.41
N SER A 132 8.78 -1.79 -1.19
CA SER A 132 8.38 -3.20 -1.32
C SER A 132 8.52 -3.99 -0.01
N VAL A 133 9.57 -3.74 0.78
CA VAL A 133 9.73 -4.36 2.11
C VAL A 133 8.61 -3.89 3.06
N LEU A 134 8.29 -2.59 3.04
CA LEU A 134 7.21 -2.03 3.86
C LEU A 134 5.84 -2.60 3.47
N LEU A 135 5.57 -2.78 2.16
CA LEU A 135 4.35 -3.41 1.68
C LEU A 135 4.22 -4.87 2.15
N VAL A 136 5.31 -5.64 2.14
CA VAL A 136 5.33 -7.01 2.67
C VAL A 136 5.03 -7.03 4.17
N LEU A 137 5.66 -6.15 4.95
CA LEU A 137 5.39 -6.05 6.38
C LEU A 137 3.94 -5.66 6.66
N SER A 138 3.39 -4.71 5.90
CA SER A 138 1.99 -4.30 5.97
C SER A 138 1.05 -5.48 5.69
N PHE A 139 1.33 -6.27 4.65
CA PHE A 139 0.57 -7.47 4.33
C PHE A 139 0.62 -8.51 5.46
N LEU A 140 1.79 -8.77 6.06
CA LEU A 140 1.94 -9.71 7.18
C LEU A 140 1.11 -9.27 8.40
N PHE A 141 1.14 -7.99 8.75
CA PHE A 141 0.32 -7.45 9.84
C PHE A 141 -1.18 -7.52 9.52
N SER A 142 -1.57 -7.19 8.29
CA SER A 142 -2.97 -7.31 7.84
C SER A 142 -3.48 -8.75 7.91
N LEU A 143 -2.64 -9.70 7.48
CA LEU A 143 -2.95 -11.12 7.53
C LEU A 143 -3.11 -11.60 8.97
N ALA A 144 -2.18 -11.24 9.86
CA ALA A 144 -2.26 -11.57 11.28
C ALA A 144 -3.52 -11.00 11.94
N TYR A 145 -3.85 -9.74 11.67
CA TYR A 145 -5.07 -9.11 12.18
C TYR A 145 -6.34 -9.81 11.67
N THR A 146 -6.39 -10.14 10.38
CA THR A 146 -7.51 -10.87 9.77
C THR A 146 -7.68 -12.25 10.39
N ILE A 147 -6.60 -13.00 10.61
CA ILE A 147 -6.62 -14.29 11.30
C ILE A 147 -7.17 -14.15 12.72
N MET A 148 -6.72 -13.15 13.48
CA MET A 148 -7.27 -12.90 14.82
C MET A 148 -8.77 -12.59 14.79
N LEU A 149 -9.22 -11.79 13.82
CA LEU A 149 -10.63 -11.43 13.66
C LEU A 149 -11.51 -12.66 13.37
N TYR A 150 -11.04 -13.58 12.51
CA TYR A 150 -11.75 -14.84 12.23
C TYR A 150 -11.76 -15.77 13.44
N ARG A 151 -10.64 -15.91 14.16
CA ARG A 151 -10.59 -16.73 15.39
C ARG A 151 -11.54 -16.22 16.47
N SER A 152 -11.64 -14.91 16.65
CA SER A 152 -12.62 -14.32 17.59
C SER A 152 -14.07 -14.52 17.15
N ALA A 153 -14.34 -14.54 15.84
CA ALA A 153 -15.67 -14.85 15.31
C ALA A 153 -16.06 -16.33 15.52
N GLU A 154 -15.10 -17.26 15.40
CA GLU A 154 -15.33 -18.69 15.64
C GLU A 154 -15.55 -18.98 17.14
N ASN A 155 -14.79 -18.33 18.03
CA ASN A 155 -14.99 -18.46 19.48
C ASN A 155 -16.31 -17.86 19.99
N SER A 156 -17.00 -17.07 19.15
CA SER A 156 -18.34 -16.53 19.42
C SER A 156 -19.46 -17.33 18.76
N ILE A 157 -19.20 -18.55 18.27
CA ILE A 157 -20.26 -19.54 18.05
C ILE A 157 -21.00 -19.70 19.38
N PRO A 158 -22.28 -19.32 19.45
CA PRO A 158 -22.99 -19.37 20.71
C PRO A 158 -23.26 -20.84 21.03
N ILE A 159 -22.88 -21.25 22.23
CA ILE A 159 -23.57 -22.31 22.96
C ILE A 159 -25.02 -21.82 23.14
N ARG A 160 -25.84 -21.97 22.10
CA ARG A 160 -27.29 -21.76 22.14
C ARG A 160 -27.98 -23.06 21.74
N MET A 161 -27.60 -24.12 22.42
CA MET A 161 -28.54 -25.16 22.82
C MET A 161 -28.68 -25.04 24.33
N THR A 162 -29.79 -24.45 24.77
CA THR A 162 -30.68 -24.90 25.86
C THR A 162 -31.48 -23.71 26.39
N SER A 163 -32.80 -23.90 26.45
CA SER A 163 -33.76 -23.18 27.28
C SER A 163 -34.34 -21.84 26.81
N GLN A 164 -35.63 -21.93 26.52
CA GLN A 164 -36.68 -20.95 26.82
C GLN A 164 -36.84 -19.74 25.90
N ASN A 165 -37.80 -19.93 25.00
CA ASN A 165 -38.75 -18.90 24.60
C ASN A 165 -39.36 -18.23 25.84
N ALA A 166 -38.78 -17.11 26.25
CA ALA A 166 -39.43 -16.11 27.09
C ALA A 166 -39.18 -14.75 26.44
N PHE A 167 -40.20 -14.31 25.69
CA PHE A 167 -40.65 -12.93 25.54
C PHE A 167 -39.70 -11.83 26.05
N SER A 168 -39.04 -11.09 25.16
CA SER A 168 -38.77 -9.66 25.36
C SER A 168 -38.39 -8.98 24.05
N SER A 169 -39.16 -7.94 23.73
CA SER A 169 -38.87 -6.88 22.78
C SER A 169 -37.54 -6.16 23.06
N ASN A 170 -36.87 -5.74 21.99
CA ASN A 170 -35.89 -4.65 21.88
C ASN A 170 -34.76 -4.57 22.93
N GLN A 171 -33.51 -4.77 22.49
CA GLN A 171 -32.42 -3.83 22.81
C GLN A 171 -31.19 -4.09 21.93
N THR A 172 -30.92 -3.13 21.06
CA THR A 172 -29.66 -2.95 20.33
C THR A 172 -28.56 -2.69 21.36
N TYR A 173 -27.76 -3.70 21.68
CA TYR A 173 -26.56 -3.54 22.51
C TYR A 173 -25.47 -2.87 21.68
N GLN A 174 -25.54 -1.55 21.59
CA GLN A 174 -24.39 -0.72 21.25
C GLN A 174 -23.55 -0.64 22.52
N HIS A 175 -22.31 -1.14 22.45
CA HIS A 175 -21.37 -1.17 23.57
C HIS A 175 -20.91 0.26 23.89
N CYS A 176 -21.79 1.06 24.49
CA CYS A 176 -21.50 2.43 24.92
C CYS A 176 -20.51 2.38 26.09
N HIS A 177 -19.37 3.06 25.94
CA HIS A 177 -18.35 3.12 26.97
C HIS A 177 -18.87 4.01 28.13
N PRO A 178 -18.86 3.55 29.39
CA PRO A 178 -19.49 4.27 30.51
C PRO A 178 -18.91 5.68 30.79
N GLN A 179 -17.78 6.02 30.16
CA GLN A 179 -17.13 7.32 30.29
C GLN A 179 -17.82 8.39 29.42
N GLU A 180 -18.47 8.00 28.32
CA GLU A 180 -19.18 8.93 27.43
C GLU A 180 -20.49 9.42 28.05
N ASP A 181 -21.21 8.57 28.78
CA ASP A 181 -22.46 8.95 29.45
C ASP A 181 -22.24 9.94 30.60
N PHE A 182 -21.09 9.86 31.27
CA PHE A 182 -20.67 10.81 32.30
C PHE A 182 -20.30 12.18 31.70
N PHE A 183 -19.58 12.18 30.58
CA PHE A 183 -19.23 13.41 29.86
C PHE A 183 -20.45 14.08 29.19
N ALA A 184 -21.41 13.29 28.70
CA ALA A 184 -22.61 13.77 28.04
C ALA A 184 -23.72 14.22 29.01
N MET A 185 -23.49 14.17 30.34
CA MET A 185 -24.50 14.45 31.38
C MET A 185 -25.83 13.71 31.15
N ARG A 186 -25.77 12.52 30.53
CA ARG A 186 -26.95 11.65 30.30
C ARG A 186 -27.22 10.73 31.48
N ALA A 187 -26.24 10.57 32.37
CA ALA A 187 -26.41 9.88 33.63
C ALA A 187 -27.25 10.73 34.60
N LEU A 188 -28.42 10.20 34.99
CA LEU A 188 -29.21 10.78 36.07
C LEU A 188 -28.38 10.77 37.37
N PRO A 189 -28.37 11.87 38.15
CA PRO A 189 -27.67 11.91 39.43
C PRO A 189 -28.24 10.85 40.38
N GLU A 190 -27.36 10.19 41.15
CA GLU A 190 -27.80 9.16 42.09
C GLU A 190 -28.79 9.73 43.12
N LEU A 191 -29.97 9.09 43.23
CA LEU A 191 -30.96 9.52 44.20
C LEU A 191 -30.45 9.33 45.64
N PRO A 192 -30.67 10.32 46.53
CA PRO A 192 -30.24 10.23 47.90
C PRO A 192 -30.93 9.07 48.64
N LYS A 193 -30.18 8.42 49.53
CA LYS A 193 -30.56 7.18 50.26
C LYS A 193 -31.91 7.23 51.00
N LYS A 194 -32.48 8.42 51.21
CA LYS A 194 -33.76 8.64 51.91
C LYS A 194 -34.97 8.06 51.17
N TYR A 195 -34.87 7.77 49.87
CA TYR A 195 -36.00 7.29 49.06
C TYR A 195 -35.90 5.81 48.63
N ARG A 196 -34.89 5.06 49.09
CA ARG A 196 -34.63 3.67 48.66
C ARG A 196 -35.60 2.63 49.24
N GLY A 197 -36.63 3.05 49.98
CA GLY A 197 -37.49 2.16 50.78
C GLY A 197 -39.00 2.33 50.60
N ILE A 198 -39.46 3.01 49.53
CA ILE A 198 -40.90 3.14 49.25
C ILE A 198 -41.20 2.51 47.89
N THR A 199 -41.16 1.19 47.83
CA THR A 199 -41.92 0.39 46.84
C THR A 199 -42.35 -0.88 47.54
N THR A 200 -43.46 -0.77 48.28
CA THR A 200 -44.24 -1.89 48.81
C THR A 200 -45.34 -2.29 47.83
N LYS A 201 -45.45 -3.61 47.64
CA LYS A 201 -46.60 -4.42 47.22
C LYS A 201 -47.04 -4.36 45.75
#